data_AF-A0A7W0PZ90-F1
#
_entry.id   AF-A0A7W0PZ90-F1
#
_cell.length_a   1.000
_cell.length_b   1.000
_cell.length_c   1.000
_cell.angle_alpha   90.00
_cell.angle_beta   90.00
_cell.angle_gamma   90.00
#
_symmetry.space_group_name_H-M   'P 1'
#
loop_
_entity.id
_entity.type
_entity.pdbx_description
1 polymer ?
#
loop_
_entity_poly.entity_id
_entity_poly.type
_entity_poly.pdbx_seq_one_letter_code
_entity_poly.pdbx_strand_id
1 'polypeptide(L)'
;MPYPVANTLLDAAYPKGALNYWKSSFIKSLNDGLIDTAVEAFASTPSAMTGIALEYFHGAATRVGVIDTPVPHREEGYSLLMTSVWTEPEATEENIAWTRTWYDAFRPYLAERRWLNYLVDDDGADAIRAAYGPNYDRLVEAKRRYDPANVFRLNHNIDPAAT
;
A
#
# COMPACT_ATOMS: atom_id res chain seq x y z
N MET A 1 22.82 4.99 13.42
CA MET A 1 21.66 5.71 13.98
C MET A 1 20.86 4.75 14.85
N PRO A 2 20.49 5.10 16.09
CA PRO A 2 19.62 4.25 16.92
C PRO A 2 18.27 4.02 16.24
N TYR A 3 17.68 2.82 16.39
CA TYR A 3 16.41 2.47 15.74
C TYR A 3 15.28 3.48 16.01
N PRO A 4 15.06 3.98 17.25
CA PRO A 4 14.02 4.98 17.50
C PRO A 4 14.21 6.27 16.70
N VAL A 5 15.46 6.70 16.47
CA VAL A 5 15.77 7.88 15.67
C VAL A 5 15.58 7.61 14.18
N ALA A 6 15.89 6.40 13.72
CA ALA A 6 15.61 5.99 12.34
C ALA A 6 14.11 5.95 12.06
N ASN A 7 13.31 5.54 13.04
CA ASN A 7 11.87 5.45 12.93
C ASN A 7 11.17 6.82 12.81
N THR A 8 11.82 7.92 13.20
CA THR A 8 11.24 9.28 13.11
C THR A 8 11.61 10.00 11.81
N LEU A 9 12.37 9.37 10.90
CA LEU A 9 12.93 10.05 9.72
C LEU A 9 11.86 10.64 8.78
N LEU A 10 10.64 10.06 8.80
CA LEU A 10 9.54 10.50 7.94
C LEU A 10 8.49 11.34 8.67
N ASP A 11 8.62 11.54 10.00
CA ASP A 11 7.59 12.21 10.81
C ASP A 11 7.28 13.62 10.30
N ALA A 12 8.30 14.35 9.83
CA ALA A 12 8.14 15.70 9.30
C ALA A 12 7.33 15.75 8.00
N ALA A 13 7.28 14.65 7.23
CA ALA A 13 6.45 14.56 6.02
C ALA A 13 4.96 14.29 6.35
N TYR A 14 4.66 13.80 7.56
CA TYR A 14 3.31 13.47 8.02
C TYR A 14 3.01 14.12 9.38
N PRO A 15 2.97 15.47 9.44
CA PRO A 15 2.79 16.19 10.69
C PRO A 15 1.43 15.87 11.33
N LYS A 16 1.40 15.94 12.66
CA LYS A 16 0.17 15.74 13.43
C LYS A 16 -0.94 16.67 12.94
N GLY A 17 -2.11 16.10 12.65
CA GLY A 17 -3.28 16.83 12.17
C GLY A 17 -3.40 16.89 10.66
N ALA A 18 -2.38 16.48 9.90
CA ALA A 18 -2.51 16.28 8.47
C ALA A 18 -3.52 15.17 8.14
N LEU A 19 -4.28 15.41 7.09
CA LEU A 19 -5.19 14.47 6.47
C LEU A 19 -4.47 13.76 5.34
N ASN A 20 -4.88 12.52 5.04
CA ASN A 20 -4.24 11.73 4.00
C ASN A 20 -5.21 10.77 3.32
N TYR A 21 -4.88 10.42 2.08
CA TYR A 21 -5.55 9.39 1.32
C TYR A 21 -4.55 8.76 0.36
N TRP A 22 -4.35 7.44 0.49
CA TRP A 22 -3.28 6.74 -0.20
C TRP A 22 -3.82 5.70 -1.15
N LYS A 23 -3.06 5.43 -2.20
CA LYS A 23 -3.25 4.27 -3.07
C LYS A 23 -1.90 3.64 -3.38
N SER A 24 -1.87 2.32 -3.42
CA SER A 24 -0.63 1.60 -3.75
C SER A 24 -0.89 0.33 -4.54
N SER A 25 0.12 -0.06 -5.30
CA SER A 25 0.18 -1.35 -5.96
C SER A 25 1.60 -1.64 -6.42
N PHE A 26 1.96 -2.92 -6.48
CA PHE A 26 3.10 -3.30 -7.31
C PHE A 26 2.84 -2.93 -8.77
N ILE A 27 3.90 -2.68 -9.53
CA ILE A 27 3.83 -2.44 -10.98
C ILE A 27 4.37 -3.65 -11.74
N LYS A 28 3.88 -3.87 -12.95
CA LYS A 28 4.34 -4.94 -13.85
C LYS A 28 5.77 -4.69 -14.32
N SER A 29 6.10 -3.44 -14.64
CA SER A 29 7.41 -2.98 -15.06
C SER A 29 7.49 -1.45 -14.95
N LEU A 30 8.70 -0.92 -14.81
CA LEU A 30 8.97 0.51 -14.93
C LEU A 30 9.26 0.83 -16.41
N ASN A 31 8.22 1.19 -17.16
CA ASN A 31 8.32 1.55 -18.57
C ASN A 31 8.01 3.04 -18.78
N ASP A 32 8.34 3.55 -19.97
CA ASP A 32 8.20 4.96 -20.33
C ASP A 32 6.76 5.47 -20.13
N GLY A 33 5.75 4.68 -20.51
CA GLY A 33 4.35 5.07 -20.31
C GLY A 33 3.96 5.28 -18.84
N LEU A 34 4.47 4.44 -17.93
CA LEU A 34 4.27 4.64 -16.49
C LEU A 34 5.02 5.90 -16.01
N ILE A 35 6.24 6.13 -16.49
CA ILE A 35 7.06 7.28 -16.10
C ILE A 35 6.37 8.58 -16.54
N ASP A 36 5.93 8.65 -17.79
CA ASP A 36 5.22 9.81 -18.34
C ASP A 36 3.92 10.07 -17.54
N THR A 37 3.13 9.03 -17.28
CA THR A 37 1.92 9.13 -16.45
C THR A 37 2.24 9.66 -15.05
N ALA A 38 3.34 9.23 -14.43
CA ALA A 38 3.75 9.71 -13.11
C ALA A 38 4.22 11.16 -13.10
N VAL A 39 4.93 11.59 -14.13
CA VAL A 39 5.35 13.00 -14.29
C VAL A 39 4.13 13.90 -14.47
N GLU A 40 3.19 13.52 -15.33
CA GLU A 40 1.95 14.27 -15.54
C GLU A 40 1.09 14.33 -14.27
N ALA A 41 0.97 13.19 -13.56
CA ALA A 41 0.28 13.13 -12.28
C ALA A 41 0.90 14.10 -11.27
N PHE A 42 2.22 14.01 -11.08
CA PHE A 42 2.92 14.84 -10.12
C PHE A 42 2.84 16.34 -10.43
N ALA A 43 2.86 16.73 -11.71
CA ALA A 43 2.72 18.12 -12.12
C ALA A 43 1.37 18.75 -11.74
N SER A 44 0.35 17.93 -11.45
CA SER A 44 -1.01 18.35 -11.10
C SER A 44 -1.38 18.13 -9.63
N THR A 45 -0.42 17.84 -8.75
CA THR A 45 -0.70 17.54 -7.34
C THR A 45 -1.38 18.73 -6.65
N PRO A 46 -2.52 18.53 -5.95
CA PRO A 46 -3.26 19.61 -5.30
C PRO A 46 -2.61 20.11 -4.00
N SER A 47 -1.65 19.35 -3.46
CA SER A 47 -0.93 19.69 -2.24
C SER A 47 0.57 19.51 -2.43
N ALA A 48 1.35 20.45 -1.90
CA ALA A 48 2.81 20.36 -1.90
C ALA A 48 3.36 19.23 -1.01
N MET A 49 2.51 18.60 -0.19
CA MET A 49 2.87 17.45 0.63
C MET A 49 2.59 16.12 -0.08
N THR A 50 1.91 16.14 -1.23
CA THR A 50 1.59 14.93 -1.99
C THR A 50 2.84 14.36 -2.66
N GLY A 51 2.97 13.04 -2.63
CA GLY A 51 4.10 12.32 -3.22
C GLY A 51 3.66 11.13 -4.07
N ILE A 52 4.49 10.82 -5.07
CA ILE A 52 4.43 9.55 -5.81
C ILE A 52 5.79 8.88 -5.62
N ALA A 53 5.80 7.74 -4.93
CA ALA A 53 6.99 6.95 -4.65
C ALA A 53 7.01 5.68 -5.50
N LEU A 54 8.19 5.38 -6.04
CA LEU A 54 8.52 4.11 -6.68
C LEU A 54 9.55 3.39 -5.81
N GLU A 55 9.08 2.48 -4.97
CA GLU A 55 9.91 1.77 -4.01
C GLU A 55 10.48 0.51 -4.65
N TYR A 56 11.80 0.46 -4.82
CA TYR A 56 12.46 -0.71 -5.39
C TYR A 56 12.55 -1.83 -4.34
N PHE A 57 11.86 -2.94 -4.60
CA PHE A 57 11.87 -4.14 -3.78
C PHE A 57 12.84 -5.15 -4.37
N HIS A 58 13.94 -5.42 -3.66
CA HIS A 58 15.02 -6.27 -4.17
C HIS A 58 15.90 -6.89 -3.07
N GLY A 59 16.92 -7.66 -3.48
CA GLY A 59 18.02 -8.04 -2.60
C GLY A 59 17.69 -9.15 -1.60
N ALA A 60 17.96 -8.95 -0.32
CA ALA A 60 17.81 -10.02 0.68
C ALA A 60 16.35 -10.45 0.87
N ALA A 61 15.42 -9.50 0.77
CA ALA A 61 14.00 -9.78 0.93
C ALA A 61 13.44 -10.69 -0.17
N THR A 62 14.01 -10.67 -1.39
CA THR A 62 13.55 -11.47 -2.53
C THR A 62 14.10 -12.90 -2.54
N ARG A 63 15.05 -13.23 -1.66
CA ARG A 63 15.65 -14.58 -1.56
C ARG A 63 14.97 -15.50 -0.54
N VAL A 64 14.03 -14.98 0.24
CA VAL A 64 13.24 -15.76 1.19
C VAL A 64 12.12 -16.50 0.45
N GLY A 65 11.76 -17.72 0.87
CA GLY A 65 10.66 -18.45 0.24
C GLY A 65 9.32 -17.75 0.40
N VAL A 66 8.47 -17.84 -0.63
CA VAL A 66 7.13 -17.19 -0.67
C VAL A 66 6.25 -17.60 0.51
N ILE A 67 6.38 -18.85 0.97
CA ILE A 67 5.56 -19.44 2.04
C ILE A 67 6.27 -19.52 3.40
N ASP A 68 7.53 -19.08 3.47
CA ASP A 68 8.34 -19.13 4.70
C ASP A 68 7.84 -18.11 5.73
N THR A 69 7.18 -17.04 5.26
CA THR A 69 6.61 -15.98 6.09
C THR A 69 5.21 -15.60 5.58
N PRO A 70 4.40 -14.87 6.36
CA PRO A 70 3.12 -14.33 5.89
C PRO A 70 3.22 -13.37 4.69
N VAL A 71 4.36 -12.72 4.47
CA VAL A 71 4.56 -11.76 3.37
C VAL A 71 4.99 -12.53 2.10
N PRO A 72 4.14 -12.61 1.06
CA PRO A 72 4.39 -13.45 -0.12
C PRO A 72 5.25 -12.76 -1.18
N HIS A 73 5.48 -11.45 -1.06
CA HIS A 73 6.15 -10.67 -2.11
C HIS A 73 7.66 -10.96 -2.10
N ARG A 74 8.13 -11.70 -3.10
CA ARG A 74 9.53 -12.12 -3.24
C ARG A 74 10.11 -11.84 -4.63
N GLU A 75 9.31 -11.34 -5.56
CA GLU A 75 9.77 -10.95 -6.89
C GLU A 75 10.41 -9.55 -6.84
N GLU A 76 11.57 -9.40 -7.49
CA GLU A 76 12.19 -8.08 -7.66
C GLU A 76 11.31 -7.18 -8.53
N GLY A 77 11.24 -5.90 -8.18
CA GLY A 77 10.41 -4.94 -8.92
C GLY A 77 10.10 -3.72 -8.09
N TYR A 78 9.07 -2.97 -8.48
CA TYR A 78 8.71 -1.74 -7.80
C TYR A 78 7.30 -1.79 -7.22
N SER A 79 7.12 -1.13 -6.09
CA SER A 79 5.83 -0.70 -5.58
C SER A 79 5.61 0.76 -5.96
N LEU A 80 4.46 1.06 -6.56
CA LEU A 80 3.95 2.42 -6.71
C LEU A 80 3.15 2.75 -5.44
N LEU A 81 3.49 3.86 -4.81
CA LEU A 81 2.77 4.41 -3.67
C LEU A 81 2.45 5.88 -3.94
N MET A 82 1.15 6.20 -3.98
CA MET A 82 0.65 7.56 -4.06
C MET A 82 0.22 7.99 -2.66
N THR A 83 0.90 9.00 -2.11
CA THR A 83 0.60 9.54 -0.79
C THR A 83 0.07 10.96 -0.90
N SER A 84 -1.25 11.13 -1.04
CA SER A 84 -1.85 12.45 -0.92
C SER A 84 -1.97 12.85 0.53
N VAL A 85 -1.46 14.04 0.85
CA VAL A 85 -1.40 14.57 2.21
C VAL A 85 -1.72 16.06 2.16
N TRP A 86 -2.54 16.56 3.08
CA TRP A 86 -2.93 17.97 3.15
C TRP A 86 -3.28 18.38 4.58
N THR A 87 -3.38 19.68 4.86
CA THR A 87 -3.70 20.21 6.20
C THR A 87 -5.13 20.74 6.29
N GLU A 88 -5.61 21.42 5.25
CA GLU A 88 -6.91 22.10 5.26
C GLU A 88 -8.05 21.12 4.95
N PRO A 89 -9.00 20.87 5.87
CA PRO A 89 -10.10 19.93 5.65
C PRO A 89 -10.92 20.20 4.38
N GLU A 90 -11.04 21.45 3.95
CA GLU A 90 -11.76 21.88 2.76
C GLU A 90 -11.11 21.36 1.46
N ALA A 91 -9.83 21.01 1.48
CA ALA A 91 -9.10 20.44 0.34
C ALA A 91 -9.27 18.91 0.21
N THR A 92 -10.04 18.27 1.10
CA THR A 92 -10.17 16.81 1.18
C THR A 92 -10.68 16.19 -0.12
N GLU A 93 -11.76 16.74 -0.68
CA GLU A 93 -12.38 16.16 -1.89
C GLU A 93 -11.42 16.24 -3.09
N GLU A 94 -10.71 17.36 -3.25
CA GLU A 94 -9.75 17.56 -4.32
C GLU A 94 -8.58 16.56 -4.24
N ASN A 95 -8.00 16.37 -3.04
CA ASN A 95 -6.89 15.44 -2.84
C ASN A 95 -7.29 13.98 -3.07
N ILE A 96 -8.48 13.58 -2.58
CA ILE A 96 -9.00 12.23 -2.81
C ILE A 96 -9.29 12.02 -4.29
N ALA A 97 -9.94 12.98 -4.96
CA ALA A 97 -10.28 12.89 -6.37
C ALA A 97 -9.04 12.81 -7.28
N TRP A 98 -8.01 13.63 -7.01
CA TRP A 98 -6.72 13.56 -7.71
C TRP A 98 -6.12 12.15 -7.59
N THR A 99 -6.07 11.61 -6.38
CA THR A 99 -5.46 10.30 -6.11
C THR A 99 -6.18 9.19 -6.86
N ARG A 100 -7.52 9.18 -6.81
CA ARG A 100 -8.34 8.17 -7.49
C ARG A 100 -8.18 8.25 -9.02
N THR A 101 -8.27 9.46 -9.56
CA THR A 101 -8.16 9.70 -11.01
C THR A 101 -6.83 9.18 -11.55
N TRP A 102 -5.72 9.54 -10.91
CA TRP A 102 -4.39 9.12 -11.37
C TRP A 102 -4.12 7.65 -11.07
N TYR A 103 -4.59 7.12 -9.94
CA TYR A 103 -4.51 5.68 -9.68
C TYR A 103 -5.23 4.86 -10.74
N ASP A 104 -6.38 5.33 -11.23
CA ASP A 104 -7.10 4.69 -12.33
C ASP A 104 -6.34 4.80 -13.66
N ALA A 105 -5.67 5.93 -13.92
CA ALA A 105 -4.76 6.07 -15.07
C ALA A 105 -3.56 5.10 -15.01
N PHE A 106 -3.08 4.76 -13.80
CA PHE A 106 -2.00 3.78 -13.64
C PHE A 106 -2.43 2.32 -13.85
N ARG A 107 -3.74 1.99 -13.81
CA ARG A 107 -4.25 0.61 -13.86
C ARG A 107 -3.61 -0.29 -14.91
N PRO A 108 -3.34 0.14 -16.15
CA PRO A 108 -2.71 -0.71 -17.16
C PRO A 108 -1.33 -1.24 -16.73
N TYR A 109 -0.61 -0.49 -15.90
CA TYR A 109 0.74 -0.79 -15.43
C TYR A 109 0.78 -1.54 -14.11
N LEU A 110 -0.32 -1.57 -13.35
CA LEU A 110 -0.37 -2.18 -12.02
C LEU A 110 -0.43 -3.71 -12.09
N ALA A 111 0.33 -4.36 -11.21
CA ALA A 111 0.17 -5.78 -10.92
C ALA A 111 -1.01 -6.02 -9.95
N GLU A 112 -1.43 -7.27 -9.82
CA GLU A 112 -2.49 -7.65 -8.86
C GLU A 112 -1.99 -7.65 -7.41
N ARG A 113 -0.68 -7.77 -7.21
CA ARG A 113 -0.05 -7.79 -5.87
C ARG A 113 -0.29 -6.44 -5.16
N ARG A 114 -0.61 -6.51 -3.87
CA ARG A 114 -0.85 -5.35 -2.99
C ARG A 114 0.01 -5.43 -1.75
N TRP A 115 0.57 -4.31 -1.32
CA TRP A 115 1.29 -4.24 -0.05
C TRP A 115 0.29 -4.00 1.08
N LEU A 116 0.19 -4.95 2.02
CA LEU A 116 -0.86 -4.95 3.06
C LEU A 116 -0.94 -3.62 3.83
N ASN A 117 0.20 -3.08 4.25
CA ASN A 117 0.26 -1.88 5.10
C ASN A 117 -0.16 -0.57 4.39
N TYR A 118 -0.37 -0.61 3.07
CA TYR A 118 -0.80 0.54 2.29
C TYR A 118 -2.24 0.38 1.78
N LEU A 119 -2.96 -0.64 2.25
CA LEU A 119 -4.36 -0.80 1.93
C LEU A 119 -5.20 0.25 2.68
N VAL A 120 -6.19 0.77 1.99
CA VAL A 120 -7.21 1.67 2.54
C VAL A 120 -8.60 1.04 2.39
N ASP A 121 -9.59 1.57 3.08
CA ASP A 121 -10.95 0.99 3.14
C ASP A 121 -11.62 0.78 1.77
N ASP A 122 -11.21 1.54 0.75
CA ASP A 122 -11.77 1.45 -0.60
C ASP A 122 -10.96 0.59 -1.59
N ASP A 123 -9.98 -0.18 -1.12
CA ASP A 123 -9.30 -1.20 -1.94
C ASP A 123 -10.14 -2.48 -2.14
N GLY A 124 -11.23 -2.62 -1.38
CA GLY A 124 -12.19 -3.71 -1.51
C GLY A 124 -11.85 -4.95 -0.68
N ALA A 125 -12.84 -5.82 -0.50
CA ALA A 125 -12.75 -6.98 0.40
C ALA A 125 -11.66 -7.99 -0.02
N ASP A 126 -11.42 -8.15 -1.32
CA ASP A 126 -10.44 -9.11 -1.84
C ASP A 126 -8.98 -8.62 -1.71
N ALA A 127 -8.77 -7.34 -1.39
CA ALA A 127 -7.42 -6.75 -1.31
C ALA A 127 -6.55 -7.42 -0.23
N ILE A 128 -7.16 -7.82 0.88
CA ILE A 128 -6.45 -8.52 1.97
C ILE A 128 -5.99 -9.90 1.50
N ARG A 129 -6.85 -10.64 0.80
CA ARG A 129 -6.49 -11.95 0.25
C ARG A 129 -5.39 -11.81 -0.81
N ALA A 130 -5.48 -10.81 -1.68
CA ALA A 130 -4.45 -10.51 -2.67
C ALA A 130 -3.10 -10.12 -2.04
N ALA A 131 -3.10 -9.42 -0.90
CA ALA A 131 -1.89 -9.04 -0.18
C ALA A 131 -1.17 -10.24 0.45
N TYR A 132 -1.91 -11.22 0.97
CA TYR A 132 -1.33 -12.45 1.54
C TYR A 132 -1.09 -13.56 0.50
N GLY A 133 -1.78 -13.51 -0.64
CA GLY A 133 -1.65 -14.47 -1.74
C GLY A 133 -1.82 -15.92 -1.27
N PRO A 134 -0.88 -16.83 -1.60
CA PRO A 134 -0.99 -18.26 -1.25
C PRO A 134 -0.93 -18.52 0.26
N ASN A 135 -0.55 -17.54 1.08
CA ASN A 135 -0.46 -17.69 2.52
C ASN A 135 -1.78 -17.44 3.25
N TYR A 136 -2.80 -16.89 2.58
CA TYR A 136 -4.05 -16.45 3.22
C TYR A 136 -4.75 -17.59 3.98
N ASP A 137 -4.92 -18.75 3.35
CA ASP A 137 -5.67 -19.86 3.96
C ASP A 137 -4.95 -20.43 5.20
N ARG A 138 -3.60 -20.43 5.19
CA ARG A 138 -2.80 -20.80 6.38
C ARG A 138 -2.98 -19.80 7.52
N LEU A 139 -3.17 -18.52 7.20
CA LEU A 139 -3.42 -17.47 8.19
C LEU A 139 -4.85 -17.52 8.73
N VAL A 140 -5.84 -17.89 7.91
CA VAL A 140 -7.21 -18.18 8.38
C VAL A 140 -7.18 -19.31 9.41
N GLU A 141 -6.44 -20.39 9.15
CA GLU A 141 -6.30 -21.49 10.12
C GLU A 141 -5.62 -21.04 11.42
N ALA A 142 -4.57 -20.22 11.33
CA ALA A 142 -3.95 -19.62 12.51
C ALA A 142 -4.95 -18.73 13.28
N LYS A 143 -5.75 -17.93 12.58
CA LYS A 143 -6.79 -17.09 13.19
C LYS A 143 -7.85 -17.94 13.90
N ARG A 144 -8.31 -19.04 13.30
CA ARG A 144 -9.25 -19.99 13.95
C ARG A 144 -8.66 -20.60 15.23
N ARG A 145 -7.37 -20.91 15.22
CA ARG A 145 -6.71 -21.51 16.39
C ARG A 145 -6.51 -20.52 17.54
N TYR A 146 -6.11 -19.28 17.24
CA TYR A 146 -5.64 -18.34 18.25
C TYR A 146 -6.64 -17.20 18.57
N ASP A 147 -7.53 -16.86 17.64
CA ASP A 147 -8.54 -15.82 17.80
C ASP A 147 -9.87 -16.21 17.08
N PRO A 148 -10.50 -17.34 17.45
CA PRO A 148 -11.71 -17.84 16.79
C PRO A 148 -12.91 -16.89 16.90
N ALA A 149 -12.96 -16.08 17.96
CA ALA A 149 -14.01 -15.08 18.19
C ALA A 149 -13.75 -13.75 17.47
N ASN A 150 -12.65 -13.66 16.72
CA ASN A 150 -12.20 -12.47 16.01
C ASN A 150 -12.19 -11.21 16.91
N VAL A 151 -11.62 -11.33 18.11
CA VAL A 151 -11.48 -10.24 19.08
C VAL A 151 -10.58 -9.16 18.49
N PHE A 152 -9.48 -9.54 17.83
CA PHE A 152 -8.51 -8.61 17.24
C PHE A 152 -8.86 -8.33 15.78
N ARG A 153 -9.85 -7.45 15.54
CA ARG A 153 -10.39 -7.17 14.20
C ARG A 153 -10.18 -5.74 13.67
N LEU A 154 -9.56 -4.86 14.46
CA LEU A 154 -9.23 -3.49 14.03
C LEU A 154 -7.85 -3.47 13.35
N ASN A 155 -7.76 -4.11 12.20
CA ASN A 155 -6.58 -4.26 11.35
C ASN A 155 -7.02 -4.68 9.94
N HIS A 156 -6.09 -4.95 9.02
CA HIS A 156 -6.38 -5.68 7.78
C HIS A 156 -6.78 -7.13 8.11
N ASN A 157 -8.03 -7.27 8.52
CA ASN A 157 -8.51 -8.43 9.24
C ASN A 157 -8.65 -9.66 8.35
N ILE A 158 -8.25 -10.80 8.90
CA ILE A 158 -8.53 -12.12 8.35
C ILE A 158 -9.75 -12.67 9.10
N ASP A 159 -10.82 -12.95 8.38
CA ASP A 159 -12.02 -13.54 8.97
C ASP A 159 -11.79 -15.05 9.24
N PRO A 160 -11.91 -15.53 10.50
CA PRO A 160 -11.81 -16.96 10.78
C PRO A 160 -12.91 -17.79 10.08
N ALA A 161 -14.01 -17.18 9.63
CA ALA A 161 -15.06 -17.84 8.85
C ALA A 161 -14.79 -17.88 7.33
N ALA A 162 -13.72 -17.23 6.84
CA ALA A 162 -13.38 -17.25 5.43
C ALA A 162 -13.09 -18.67 4.92
N THR A 163 -13.56 -18.99 3.71
CA THR A 163 -13.37 -20.27 3.01
C THR A 163 -12.42 -20.13 1.84
#